data_AF-A0AAW4U822-F1
#
_entry.id   AF-A0AAW4U822-F1
#
_cell.length_a   1.000
_cell.length_b   1.000
_cell.length_c   1.000
_cell.angle_alpha   90.00
_cell.angle_beta   90.00
_cell.angle_gamma   90.00
#
_symmetry.space_group_name_H-M   'P 1'
#
loop_
_entity.id
_entity.type
_entity.pdbx_description
1 polymer ?
#
loop_
_entity_poly.entity_id
_entity_poly.type
_entity_poly.pdbx_seq_one_letter_code
_entity_poly.pdbx_strand_id
1 'polypeptide(L)'
;MALPEKIQQQRNELVQQVIKDIQSGKPFFWDSGYISKRPRNLLKSLQGKDQYYNGINNIRLILAAKHFGFEDSRWTTFKQAQELGAKIQKGAKGIHIEYWQYAKPIMEINPNTKKKEQVYVIDEETGKKVPAYVKLDYPIVKNYVVFNASQVEGIKKEIPLKIHHEDTIKSMEDMIQHSEAKIYYDQDSKNYYSPSNDEIHVVSKERFKTLNNFYATVAHEIAHSTGAKNRLNRKTLIENDGFGNTIYAKEELRAELTSMFLAQKYNINFDKNHYENHVAYLQSWIKALQDDPNELFRAASEAEKAMQYIETNMIGLKQEQTLSNNENKIDTNKLTIIKNFKPKQNGISTTQLYLKMAQNLLKEHDDIWQQDFNKKIVSELQNKGKNVFDIKQAIIKYSPVNMPTEELKNITKLSQNKSLSR
;
A
#
# COMPACT_ATOMS: atom_id res chain seq x y z
N MET A 1 7.50 -14.73 -14.65
CA MET A 1 6.24 -15.42 -14.99
C MET A 1 5.69 -14.76 -16.24
N ALA A 2 5.35 -15.55 -17.26
CA ALA A 2 4.72 -15.01 -18.46
C ALA A 2 3.30 -14.51 -18.12
N LEU A 3 2.96 -13.30 -18.53
CA LEU A 3 1.61 -12.76 -18.39
C LEU A 3 0.69 -13.45 -19.40
N PRO A 4 -0.63 -13.53 -19.12
CA PRO A 4 -1.60 -13.92 -20.12
C PRO A 4 -1.43 -13.06 -21.38
N GLU A 5 -1.46 -13.67 -22.56
CA GLU A 5 -1.15 -13.03 -23.85
C GLU A 5 -1.94 -11.74 -24.08
N LYS A 6 -3.25 -11.77 -23.77
CA LYS A 6 -4.12 -10.59 -23.85
C LYS A 6 -3.65 -9.44 -22.97
N ILE A 7 -3.13 -9.72 -21.76
CA ILE A 7 -2.57 -8.69 -20.89
C ILE A 7 -1.30 -8.14 -21.53
N GLN A 8 -0.40 -9.01 -22.01
CA GLN A 8 0.84 -8.55 -22.64
C GLN A 8 0.58 -7.68 -23.88
N GLN A 9 -0.42 -8.03 -24.70
CA GLN A 9 -0.83 -7.20 -25.83
C GLN A 9 -1.31 -5.81 -25.37
N GLN A 10 -2.18 -5.75 -24.36
CA GLN A 10 -2.65 -4.47 -23.80
C GLN A 10 -1.52 -3.62 -23.21
N ARG A 11 -0.52 -4.27 -22.62
CA ARG A 11 0.69 -3.58 -22.14
C ARG A 11 1.48 -2.99 -23.29
N ASN A 12 1.70 -3.76 -24.35
CA ASN A 12 2.41 -3.32 -25.53
C ASN A 12 1.69 -2.14 -26.20
N GLU A 13 0.36 -2.19 -26.34
CA GLU A 13 -0.44 -1.09 -26.89
C GLU A 13 -0.28 0.21 -26.09
N LEU A 14 -0.35 0.13 -24.75
CA LEU A 14 -0.13 1.30 -23.88
C LEU A 14 1.28 1.86 -24.05
N VAL A 15 2.29 1.00 -24.07
CA VAL A 15 3.69 1.44 -24.20
C VAL A 15 3.93 2.10 -25.54
N GLN A 16 3.36 1.56 -26.63
CA GLN A 16 3.43 2.19 -27.94
C GLN A 16 2.74 3.56 -27.96
N GLN A 17 1.62 3.72 -27.26
CA GLN A 17 0.98 5.02 -27.11
C GLN A 17 1.88 6.01 -26.35
N VAL A 18 2.52 5.58 -25.26
CA VAL A 18 3.47 6.39 -24.49
C VAL A 18 4.67 6.80 -25.35
N ILE A 19 5.26 5.86 -26.09
CA ILE A 19 6.40 6.15 -26.98
C ILE A 19 6.00 7.18 -28.04
N LYS A 20 4.83 7.04 -28.68
CA LYS A 20 4.34 8.01 -29.68
C LYS A 20 4.14 9.39 -29.07
N ASP A 21 3.61 9.46 -27.85
CA ASP A 21 3.36 10.71 -27.15
C ASP A 21 4.70 11.40 -26.78
N ILE A 22 5.71 10.64 -26.33
CA ILE A 22 7.08 11.14 -26.14
C ILE A 22 7.68 11.65 -27.46
N GLN A 23 7.59 10.87 -28.54
CA GLN A 23 8.11 11.23 -29.87
C GLN A 23 7.44 12.48 -30.45
N SER A 24 6.20 12.76 -30.08
CA SER A 24 5.49 13.98 -30.49
C SER A 24 5.97 15.26 -29.79
N GLY A 25 6.88 15.14 -28.82
CA GLY A 25 7.39 16.26 -28.02
C GLY A 25 6.39 16.80 -26.98
N LYS A 26 5.29 16.07 -26.74
CA LYS A 26 4.25 16.41 -25.75
C LYS A 26 3.87 15.20 -24.89
N PRO A 27 4.84 14.55 -24.21
CA PRO A 27 4.54 13.39 -23.39
C PRO A 27 3.53 13.71 -22.30
N PHE A 28 2.74 12.70 -21.93
CA PHE A 28 1.54 12.84 -21.12
C PHE A 28 1.83 13.31 -19.71
N PHE A 29 3.04 13.02 -19.22
CA PHE A 29 3.53 13.43 -17.91
C PHE A 29 4.03 14.87 -17.89
N TRP A 30 3.95 15.60 -19.02
CA TRP A 30 4.21 17.05 -19.10
C TRP A 30 2.98 17.89 -19.50
N ASP A 31 1.80 17.28 -19.69
CA ASP A 31 0.54 17.99 -19.97
C ASP A 31 -0.23 18.31 -18.67
N SER A 32 -0.03 19.52 -18.14
CA SER A 32 -0.63 19.96 -16.86
C SER A 32 -2.16 19.91 -16.84
N GLY A 33 -2.84 20.01 -17.99
CA GLY A 33 -4.29 19.99 -18.09
C GLY A 33 -4.92 18.65 -17.68
N TYR A 34 -4.27 17.54 -18.04
CA TYR A 34 -4.75 16.20 -17.71
C TYR A 34 -4.04 15.60 -16.48
N ILE A 35 -2.79 15.99 -16.20
CA ILE A 35 -2.05 15.53 -15.01
C ILE A 35 -2.71 16.03 -13.73
N SER A 36 -3.22 17.26 -13.69
CA SER A 36 -3.89 17.81 -12.51
C SER A 36 -5.19 17.08 -12.12
N LYS A 37 -5.77 16.29 -13.04
CA LYS A 37 -7.02 15.54 -12.82
C LYS A 37 -6.74 14.07 -12.51
N ARG A 38 -6.29 13.78 -11.28
CA ARG A 38 -6.01 12.41 -10.87
C ARG A 38 -7.25 11.52 -11.01
N PRO A 39 -7.18 10.43 -11.81
CA PRO A 39 -8.27 9.48 -11.95
C PRO A 39 -8.71 8.93 -10.60
N ARG A 40 -10.02 9.01 -10.30
CA ARG A 40 -10.60 8.52 -9.05
C ARG A 40 -11.84 7.67 -9.29
N ASN A 41 -12.22 6.85 -8.31
CA ASN A 41 -13.39 6.00 -8.42
C ASN A 41 -14.69 6.81 -8.24
N LEU A 42 -15.59 6.73 -9.22
CA LEU A 42 -16.86 7.45 -9.23
C LEU A 42 -17.75 7.11 -8.02
N LEU A 43 -17.96 5.82 -7.76
CA LEU A 43 -18.82 5.36 -6.67
C LEU A 43 -18.33 5.92 -5.32
N LYS A 44 -17.03 5.88 -5.08
CA LYS A 44 -16.44 6.43 -3.85
C LYS A 44 -16.58 7.94 -3.78
N SER A 45 -16.30 8.64 -4.88
CA SER A 45 -16.45 10.10 -4.95
C SER A 45 -17.87 10.54 -4.60
N LEU A 46 -18.90 9.83 -5.10
CA LEU A 46 -20.30 10.10 -4.76
C LEU A 46 -20.66 9.78 -3.30
N GLN A 47 -19.88 8.91 -2.63
CA GLN A 47 -19.99 8.62 -1.19
C GLN A 47 -19.21 9.62 -0.32
N GLY A 48 -18.66 10.70 -0.91
CA GLY A 48 -17.84 11.68 -0.19
C GLY A 48 -16.45 11.16 0.20
N LYS A 49 -15.97 10.09 -0.45
CA LYS A 49 -14.63 9.53 -0.22
C LYS A 49 -13.83 9.53 -1.52
N ASP A 50 -12.61 10.04 -1.50
CA ASP A 50 -11.74 9.97 -2.68
C ASP A 50 -10.87 8.71 -2.65
N GLN A 51 -11.08 7.85 -3.65
CA GLN A 51 -10.23 6.69 -3.89
C GLN A 51 -9.62 6.81 -5.28
N TYR A 52 -8.33 7.16 -5.32
CA TYR A 52 -7.59 7.37 -6.55
C TYR A 52 -7.07 6.07 -7.15
N TYR A 53 -6.92 6.05 -8.48
CA TYR A 53 -6.13 5.04 -9.18
C TYR A 53 -4.63 5.36 -9.02
N ASN A 54 -3.82 4.30 -8.99
CA ASN A 54 -2.40 4.36 -8.62
C ASN A 54 -1.51 3.72 -9.69
N GLY A 55 -0.24 4.12 -9.71
CA GLY A 55 0.78 3.57 -10.61
C GLY A 55 0.34 3.54 -12.07
N ILE A 56 0.42 2.38 -12.72
CA ILE A 56 0.14 2.28 -14.16
C ILE A 56 -1.33 2.56 -14.52
N ASN A 57 -2.27 2.28 -13.61
CA ASN A 57 -3.68 2.58 -13.88
C ASN A 57 -3.93 4.09 -13.87
N ASN A 58 -3.19 4.84 -13.07
CA ASN A 58 -3.22 6.31 -13.10
C ASN A 58 -2.81 6.81 -14.50
N ILE A 59 -1.61 6.42 -14.95
CA ILE A 59 -1.06 6.77 -16.27
C ILE A 59 -2.03 6.39 -17.40
N ARG A 60 -2.52 5.15 -17.39
CA ARG A 60 -3.41 4.62 -18.43
C ARG A 60 -4.71 5.42 -18.54
N LEU A 61 -5.29 5.80 -17.40
CA LEU A 61 -6.56 6.54 -17.39
C LEU A 61 -6.36 8.02 -17.74
N ILE A 62 -5.24 8.65 -17.37
CA ILE A 62 -4.88 10.00 -17.84
C ILE A 62 -4.74 10.01 -19.37
N LEU A 63 -3.99 9.05 -19.92
CA LEU A 63 -3.80 8.92 -21.37
C LEU A 63 -5.12 8.68 -22.11
N ALA A 64 -5.99 7.84 -21.55
CA ALA A 64 -7.32 7.62 -22.11
C ALA A 64 -8.17 8.89 -22.04
N ALA A 65 -8.15 9.62 -20.93
CA ALA A 65 -8.87 10.90 -20.81
C ALA A 65 -8.39 11.91 -21.85
N LYS A 66 -7.08 12.08 -22.02
CA LYS A 66 -6.46 12.93 -23.06
C LYS A 66 -6.89 12.52 -24.45
N HIS A 67 -6.82 11.22 -24.76
CA HIS A 67 -7.13 10.71 -26.09
C HIS A 67 -8.60 10.88 -26.49
N PHE A 68 -9.53 10.67 -25.54
CA PHE A 68 -10.96 10.77 -25.78
C PHE A 68 -11.57 12.14 -25.42
N GLY A 69 -10.77 13.09 -24.92
CA GLY A 69 -11.24 14.41 -24.47
C GLY A 69 -12.16 14.34 -23.25
N PHE A 70 -11.91 13.43 -22.32
CA PHE A 70 -12.70 13.33 -21.10
C PHE A 70 -12.24 14.34 -20.05
N GLU A 71 -13.17 15.20 -19.62
CA GLU A 71 -12.91 16.23 -18.62
C GLU A 71 -13.19 15.80 -17.18
N ASP A 72 -13.97 14.73 -17.00
CA ASP A 72 -14.30 14.17 -15.68
C ASP A 72 -13.21 13.20 -15.22
N SER A 73 -12.67 13.40 -14.03
CA SER A 73 -11.61 12.55 -13.48
C SER A 73 -12.14 11.23 -12.90
N ARG A 74 -13.47 11.04 -12.82
CA ARG A 74 -14.09 9.88 -12.18
C ARG A 74 -14.29 8.74 -13.15
N TRP A 75 -13.97 7.53 -12.71
CA TRP A 75 -14.10 6.29 -13.47
C TRP A 75 -14.90 5.25 -12.70
N THR A 76 -15.65 4.43 -13.41
CA THR A 76 -16.54 3.42 -12.81
C THR A 76 -16.54 2.12 -13.60
N THR A 77 -16.72 0.99 -12.94
CA THR A 77 -17.01 -0.27 -13.64
C THR A 77 -18.48 -0.33 -14.04
N PHE A 78 -18.82 -1.21 -14.99
CA PHE A 78 -20.22 -1.45 -15.36
C PHE A 78 -21.10 -1.81 -14.16
N LYS A 79 -20.60 -2.70 -13.29
CA LYS A 79 -21.32 -3.12 -12.08
C LYS A 79 -21.54 -1.96 -11.11
N GLN A 80 -20.52 -1.12 -10.89
CA GLN A 80 -20.65 0.06 -10.04
C GLN A 80 -21.63 1.09 -10.61
N ALA A 81 -21.67 1.27 -11.94
CA ALA A 81 -22.68 2.13 -12.58
C ALA A 81 -24.11 1.60 -12.34
N GLN A 82 -24.31 0.28 -12.45
CA GLN A 82 -25.60 -0.35 -12.14
C GLN A 82 -26.01 -0.18 -10.68
N GLU A 83 -25.07 -0.33 -9.73
CA GLU A 83 -25.31 -0.09 -8.30
C GLU A 83 -25.74 1.34 -8.00
N LEU A 84 -25.29 2.31 -8.81
CA LEU A 84 -25.70 3.71 -8.75
C LEU A 84 -27.04 3.99 -9.44
N GLY A 85 -27.67 2.99 -10.07
CA GLY A 85 -28.85 3.19 -10.92
C GLY A 85 -28.53 3.96 -12.22
N ALA A 86 -27.26 4.08 -12.57
CA ALA A 86 -26.78 4.82 -13.73
C ALA A 86 -26.59 3.92 -14.94
N LYS A 87 -26.66 4.49 -16.15
CA LYS A 87 -26.58 3.74 -17.40
C LYS A 87 -25.36 4.16 -18.21
N ILE A 88 -24.56 3.19 -18.65
CA ILE A 88 -23.46 3.45 -19.57
C ILE A 88 -24.03 3.69 -20.97
N GLN A 89 -23.61 4.78 -21.61
CA GLN A 89 -24.07 5.16 -22.95
C GLN A 89 -23.79 4.04 -23.97
N LYS A 90 -24.70 3.87 -24.93
CA LYS A 90 -24.52 2.89 -26.03
C LYS A 90 -23.29 3.29 -26.85
N GLY A 91 -22.35 2.36 -27.04
CA GLY A 91 -21.11 2.60 -27.78
C GLY A 91 -19.96 3.17 -26.94
N ALA A 92 -20.15 3.35 -25.63
CA ALA A 92 -19.08 3.79 -24.72
C ALA A 92 -17.84 2.89 -24.82
N LYS A 93 -16.67 3.52 -24.78
CA LYS A 93 -15.36 2.87 -24.85
C LYS A 93 -14.83 2.65 -23.45
N GLY A 94 -14.79 1.39 -23.03
CA GLY A 94 -14.21 1.00 -21.74
C GLY A 94 -12.68 0.87 -21.81
N ILE A 95 -12.01 1.24 -20.73
CA ILE A 95 -10.56 1.14 -20.57
C ILE A 95 -10.24 -0.02 -19.63
N HIS A 96 -9.30 -0.86 -20.04
CA HIS A 96 -8.83 -1.97 -19.21
C HIS A 96 -7.88 -1.45 -18.13
N ILE A 97 -8.07 -1.86 -16.89
CA ILE A 97 -7.14 -1.61 -15.77
C ILE A 97 -6.67 -2.94 -15.18
N GLU A 98 -5.47 -2.92 -14.60
CA GLU A 98 -4.85 -4.10 -14.01
C GLU A 98 -4.93 -4.05 -12.49
N TYR A 99 -5.35 -5.16 -11.88
CA TYR A 99 -5.34 -5.34 -10.44
C TYR A 99 -4.50 -6.55 -10.07
N TRP A 100 -3.43 -6.29 -9.32
CA TRP A 100 -2.49 -7.32 -8.90
C TRP A 100 -2.80 -7.74 -7.46
N GLN A 101 -3.32 -8.95 -7.32
CA GLN A 101 -3.66 -9.54 -6.03
C GLN A 101 -2.49 -10.40 -5.53
N TYR A 102 -1.77 -9.92 -4.52
CA TYR A 102 -0.63 -10.62 -3.92
C TYR A 102 -1.00 -11.49 -2.71
N ALA A 103 -2.20 -11.32 -2.16
CA ALA A 103 -2.72 -12.08 -1.04
C ALA A 103 -4.21 -12.32 -1.20
N LYS A 104 -4.72 -13.42 -0.64
CA LYS A 104 -6.16 -13.73 -0.61
C LYS A 104 -6.63 -13.97 0.82
N PRO A 105 -7.89 -13.66 1.14
CA PRO A 105 -8.44 -13.99 2.45
C PRO A 105 -8.39 -15.51 2.67
N ILE A 106 -8.10 -15.90 3.91
CA ILE A 106 -8.18 -17.29 4.34
C ILE A 106 -9.66 -17.63 4.53
N MET A 107 -10.07 -18.73 3.91
CA MET A 107 -11.44 -19.23 3.97
C MET A 107 -11.41 -20.59 4.66
N GLU A 108 -12.13 -20.75 5.75
CA GLU A 108 -12.26 -22.00 6.49
C GLU A 108 -13.72 -22.45 6.55
N ILE A 109 -13.95 -23.76 6.68
CA ILE A 109 -15.31 -24.28 6.85
C ILE A 109 -15.69 -24.08 8.31
N ASN A 110 -16.70 -23.24 8.56
CA ASN A 110 -17.22 -23.06 9.90
C ASN A 110 -17.87 -24.39 10.38
N PRO A 111 -17.43 -24.97 11.50
CA PRO A 111 -17.93 -26.27 11.98
C PRO A 111 -19.43 -26.29 12.24
N ASN A 112 -20.02 -25.14 12.61
CA ASN A 112 -21.43 -25.01 12.96
C ASN A 112 -22.31 -24.81 11.73
N THR A 113 -21.88 -23.97 10.78
CA THR A 113 -22.69 -23.64 9.59
C THR A 113 -22.38 -24.53 8.39
N LYS A 114 -21.26 -25.29 8.44
CA LYS A 114 -20.66 -26.05 7.32
C LYS A 114 -20.40 -25.20 6.07
N LYS A 115 -20.43 -23.87 6.18
CA LYS A 115 -20.16 -22.94 5.07
C LYS A 115 -18.70 -22.49 5.11
N LYS A 116 -18.12 -22.22 3.94
CA LYS A 116 -16.83 -21.55 3.84
C LYS A 116 -17.02 -20.09 4.26
N GLU A 117 -16.37 -19.72 5.34
CA GLU A 117 -16.39 -18.38 5.92
C GLU A 117 -14.97 -17.82 5.98
N GLN A 118 -14.89 -16.50 5.92
CA GLN A 118 -13.61 -15.78 5.98
C GLN A 118 -13.09 -15.77 7.42
N VAL A 119 -11.81 -16.11 7.59
CA VAL A 119 -11.15 -16.04 8.90
C VAL A 119 -10.80 -14.59 9.21
N TYR A 120 -10.95 -14.18 10.46
CA TYR A 120 -10.60 -12.85 10.96
C TYR A 120 -9.55 -12.97 12.07
N VAL A 121 -8.61 -12.03 12.10
CA VAL A 121 -7.63 -11.82 13.17
C VAL A 121 -7.84 -10.45 13.80
N ILE A 122 -7.35 -10.26 15.02
CA ILE A 122 -7.35 -8.96 15.67
C ILE A 122 -6.04 -8.28 15.27
N ASP A 123 -6.14 -7.09 14.68
CA ASP A 123 -4.98 -6.25 14.43
C ASP A 123 -4.47 -5.69 15.77
N GLU A 124 -3.21 -5.97 16.12
CA GLU A 124 -2.63 -5.68 17.43
C GLU A 124 -2.48 -4.17 17.71
N GLU A 125 -2.33 -3.35 16.67
CA GLU A 125 -2.17 -1.90 16.79
C GLU A 125 -3.52 -1.19 16.94
N THR A 126 -4.54 -1.67 16.22
CA THR A 126 -5.85 -1.00 16.14
C THR A 126 -6.94 -1.69 16.97
N GLY A 127 -6.71 -2.92 17.44
CA GLY A 127 -7.69 -3.76 18.11
C GLY A 127 -8.87 -4.20 17.23
N LYS A 128 -8.87 -3.86 15.93
CA LYS A 128 -9.99 -4.15 15.02
C LYS A 128 -9.91 -5.57 14.47
N LYS A 129 -11.07 -6.22 14.31
CA LYS A 129 -11.16 -7.48 13.57
C LYS A 129 -10.93 -7.23 12.09
N VAL A 130 -9.83 -7.74 11.56
CA VAL A 130 -9.47 -7.65 10.14
C VAL A 130 -9.42 -9.04 9.52
N PRO A 131 -9.72 -9.19 8.22
CA PRO A 131 -9.61 -10.48 7.55
C PRO A 131 -8.19 -11.04 7.61
N ALA A 132 -8.04 -12.33 7.88
CA ALA A 132 -6.77 -13.02 7.77
C ALA A 132 -6.44 -13.24 6.29
N TYR A 133 -5.22 -12.92 5.87
CA TYR A 133 -4.76 -13.09 4.49
C TYR A 133 -3.61 -14.08 4.42
N VAL A 134 -3.61 -14.91 3.37
CA VAL A 134 -2.45 -15.72 2.99
C VAL A 134 -1.79 -15.10 1.77
N LYS A 135 -0.47 -14.94 1.84
CA LYS A 135 0.33 -14.49 0.71
C LYS A 135 0.27 -15.55 -0.39
N LEU A 136 0.10 -15.11 -1.62
CA LEU A 136 0.17 -15.98 -2.78
C LEU A 136 1.63 -16.14 -3.22
N ASP A 137 2.02 -17.37 -3.55
CA ASP A 137 3.32 -17.65 -4.17
C ASP A 137 3.48 -16.90 -5.49
N TYR A 138 2.36 -16.77 -6.23
CA TYR A 138 2.26 -16.02 -7.46
C TYR A 138 1.08 -15.05 -7.42
N PRO A 139 1.26 -13.77 -7.78
CA PRO A 139 0.17 -12.82 -7.79
C PRO A 139 -0.88 -13.20 -8.84
N ILE A 140 -2.15 -13.00 -8.51
CA ILE A 140 -3.25 -13.12 -9.47
C ILE A 140 -3.43 -11.76 -10.13
N VAL A 141 -3.23 -11.71 -11.45
CA VAL A 141 -3.47 -10.50 -12.25
C VAL A 141 -4.91 -10.54 -12.76
N LYS A 142 -5.70 -9.53 -12.38
CA LYS A 142 -7.08 -9.35 -12.83
C LYS A 142 -7.18 -8.14 -13.74
N ASN A 143 -7.96 -8.28 -14.81
CA ASN A 143 -8.34 -7.16 -15.66
C ASN A 143 -9.76 -6.74 -15.36
N TYR A 144 -9.96 -5.44 -15.14
CA TYR A 144 -11.28 -4.82 -15.05
C TYR A 144 -11.46 -3.83 -16.18
N VAL A 145 -12.71 -3.59 -16.57
CA VAL A 145 -13.06 -2.53 -17.53
C VAL A 145 -13.73 -1.40 -16.77
N VAL A 146 -13.21 -0.19 -16.94
CA VAL A 146 -13.77 1.03 -16.38
C VAL A 146 -14.17 2.00 -17.48
N PHE A 147 -15.17 2.81 -17.20
CA PHE A 147 -15.72 3.82 -18.09
C PHE A 147 -15.58 5.17 -17.41
N ASN A 148 -15.30 6.20 -18.20
CA ASN A 148 -15.25 7.55 -17.66
C ASN A 148 -16.67 8.01 -17.31
N ALA A 149 -16.84 8.78 -16.23
CA ALA A 149 -18.15 9.30 -15.83
C ALA A 149 -18.82 10.15 -16.92
N SER A 150 -18.05 10.75 -17.83
CA SER A 150 -18.57 11.46 -19.01
C SER A 150 -19.38 10.56 -19.96
N GLN A 151 -19.19 9.24 -19.88
CA GLN A 151 -19.91 8.23 -20.67
C GLN A 151 -21.07 7.59 -19.91
N VAL A 152 -21.43 8.11 -18.73
CA VAL A 152 -22.44 7.54 -17.85
C VAL A 152 -23.62 8.51 -17.71
N GLU A 153 -24.81 8.06 -18.09
CA GLU A 153 -26.07 8.78 -17.95
C GLU A 153 -26.54 8.77 -16.49
N GLY A 154 -27.14 9.89 -16.04
CA GLY A 154 -27.70 10.02 -14.69
C GLY A 154 -26.70 10.41 -13.60
N ILE A 155 -25.45 10.71 -13.96
CA ILE A 155 -24.42 11.14 -13.02
C ILE A 155 -24.25 12.66 -13.07
N LYS A 156 -24.24 13.31 -11.89
CA LYS A 156 -23.96 14.75 -11.79
C LYS A 156 -22.53 15.03 -12.23
N LYS A 157 -22.33 16.16 -12.93
CA LYS A 157 -20.99 16.64 -13.32
C LYS A 157 -20.05 16.71 -12.12
N GLU A 158 -18.78 16.42 -12.36
CA GLU A 158 -17.75 16.52 -11.34
C GLU A 158 -17.64 17.96 -10.84
N ILE A 159 -17.56 18.10 -9.52
CA ILE A 159 -17.12 19.34 -8.89
C ILE A 159 -15.60 19.19 -8.70
N PRO A 160 -14.79 20.04 -9.34
CA PRO A 160 -13.34 20.00 -9.19
C PRO A 160 -12.95 20.15 -7.71
N LEU A 161 -12.03 19.31 -7.26
CA LEU A 161 -11.45 19.47 -5.93
C LEU A 161 -10.62 20.76 -5.93
N LYS A 162 -10.84 21.61 -4.93
CA LYS A 162 -10.01 22.79 -4.70
C LYS A 162 -8.90 22.41 -3.72
N ILE A 163 -7.67 22.38 -4.22
CA ILE A 163 -6.47 22.31 -3.38
C ILE A 163 -6.01 23.77 -3.19
N HIS A 164 -5.91 24.21 -1.94
CA HIS A 164 -5.41 25.55 -1.65
C HIS A 164 -3.91 25.63 -1.92
N HIS A 165 -3.46 26.73 -2.50
CA HIS A 165 -2.05 26.95 -2.82
C HIS A 165 -1.16 26.91 -1.56
N GLU A 166 -1.68 27.37 -0.42
CA GLU A 166 -0.99 27.33 0.87
C GLU A 166 -0.72 25.88 1.34
N ASP A 167 -1.69 24.97 1.16
CA ASP A 167 -1.52 23.55 1.49
C ASP A 167 -0.47 22.89 0.58
N THR A 168 -0.41 23.32 -0.68
CA THR A 168 0.60 22.87 -1.65
C THR A 168 1.99 23.27 -1.19
N ILE A 169 2.20 24.57 -0.91
CA ILE A 169 3.48 25.09 -0.42
C ILE A 169 3.88 24.37 0.86
N LYS A 170 2.96 24.27 1.83
CA LYS A 170 3.25 23.61 3.11
C LYS A 170 3.72 22.17 2.91
N SER A 171 3.03 21.41 2.07
CA SER A 171 3.40 20.01 1.79
C SER A 171 4.77 19.90 1.14
N MET A 172 5.12 20.82 0.24
CA MET A 172 6.43 20.83 -0.43
C MET A 172 7.56 21.30 0.48
N GLU A 173 7.33 22.30 1.32
CA GLU A 173 8.31 22.73 2.31
C GLU A 173 8.51 21.66 3.39
N ASP A 174 7.44 20.98 3.84
CA ASP A 174 7.56 19.83 4.76
C ASP A 174 8.38 18.70 4.10
N MET A 175 8.15 18.38 2.82
CA MET A 175 8.94 17.40 2.07
C MET A 175 10.44 17.74 2.06
N ILE A 176 10.78 19.01 1.78
CA ILE A 176 12.17 19.49 1.72
C ILE A 176 12.80 19.46 3.12
N GLN A 177 12.08 19.95 4.13
CA GLN A 177 12.56 20.04 5.50
C GLN A 177 12.85 18.66 6.10
N HIS A 178 12.00 17.68 5.81
CA HIS A 178 12.13 16.32 6.34
C HIS A 178 12.76 15.35 5.33
N SER A 179 13.39 15.86 4.27
CA SER A 179 14.15 15.03 3.34
C SER A 179 15.22 14.24 4.09
N GLU A 180 15.21 12.93 3.93
CA GLU A 180 16.17 12.03 4.59
C GLU A 180 17.58 12.13 3.96
N ALA A 181 17.69 12.52 2.68
CA ALA A 181 18.94 13.00 2.11
C ALA A 181 19.07 14.50 2.36
N LYS A 182 20.23 14.94 2.80
CA LYS A 182 20.48 16.36 3.06
C LYS A 182 20.51 17.14 1.74
N ILE A 183 19.80 18.27 1.71
CA ILE A 183 19.70 19.13 0.54
C ILE A 183 20.65 20.32 0.67
N TYR A 184 21.51 20.51 -0.32
CA TYR A 184 22.41 21.64 -0.47
C TYR A 184 22.00 22.50 -1.67
N TYR A 185 22.09 23.81 -1.50
CA TYR A 185 21.79 24.81 -2.53
C TYR A 185 23.09 25.40 -3.09
N ASP A 186 23.98 24.54 -3.57
CA ASP A 186 25.37 24.85 -3.89
C ASP A 186 25.71 24.76 -5.38
N GLN A 187 24.72 24.47 -6.23
CA GLN A 187 24.95 24.28 -7.66
C GLN A 187 24.67 25.54 -8.48
N ASP A 188 25.42 25.68 -9.57
CA ASP A 188 25.21 26.78 -10.53
C ASP A 188 24.24 26.43 -11.65
N SER A 189 24.24 25.17 -12.10
CA SER A 189 23.50 24.77 -13.32
C SER A 189 22.91 23.36 -13.33
N LYS A 190 23.44 22.43 -12.52
CA LYS A 190 22.98 21.04 -12.51
C LYS A 190 22.39 20.68 -11.16
N ASN A 191 21.25 20.01 -11.17
CA ASN A 191 20.64 19.43 -9.99
C ASN A 191 20.90 17.92 -10.03
N TYR A 192 21.22 17.31 -8.88
CA TYR A 192 21.44 15.87 -8.81
C TYR A 192 21.34 15.35 -7.37
N TYR A 193 20.92 14.10 -7.24
CA TYR A 193 21.16 13.27 -6.07
C TYR A 193 22.48 12.50 -6.22
N SER A 194 23.28 12.44 -5.15
CA SER A 194 24.52 11.69 -5.03
C SER A 194 24.29 10.41 -4.21
N PRO A 195 24.19 9.22 -4.83
CA PRO A 195 23.94 7.97 -4.10
C PRO A 195 25.07 7.55 -3.16
N SER A 196 26.31 7.96 -3.44
CA SER A 196 27.47 7.60 -2.61
C SER A 196 27.52 8.34 -1.29
N ASN A 197 27.10 9.61 -1.29
CA ASN A 197 27.13 10.47 -0.12
C ASN A 197 25.76 10.59 0.57
N ASP A 198 24.70 10.16 -0.13
CA ASP A 198 23.31 10.35 0.28
C ASP A 198 22.91 11.84 0.40
N GLU A 199 23.34 12.64 -0.58
CA GLU A 199 23.18 14.10 -0.60
C GLU A 199 22.44 14.56 -1.88
N ILE A 200 21.63 15.60 -1.75
CA ILE A 200 20.96 16.25 -2.88
C ILE A 200 21.61 17.62 -3.07
N HIS A 201 22.01 17.91 -4.30
CA HIS A 201 22.61 19.18 -4.69
C HIS A 201 21.73 19.85 -5.73
N VAL A 202 21.26 21.06 -5.42
CA VAL A 202 20.36 21.81 -6.28
C VAL A 202 20.86 23.24 -6.45
N VAL A 203 20.43 23.89 -7.52
CA VAL A 203 20.67 25.31 -7.71
C VAL A 203 19.86 26.12 -6.70
N SER A 204 20.33 27.33 -6.38
CA SER A 204 19.65 28.17 -5.39
C SER A 204 18.21 28.50 -5.81
N LYS A 205 17.30 28.60 -4.84
CA LYS A 205 15.85 28.81 -5.06
C LYS A 205 15.57 30.05 -5.91
N GLU A 206 16.40 31.08 -5.78
CA GLU A 206 16.30 32.36 -6.48
C GLU A 206 16.60 32.26 -7.98
N ARG A 207 17.27 31.19 -8.43
CA ARG A 207 17.55 30.95 -9.86
C ARG A 207 16.35 30.35 -10.61
N PHE A 208 15.34 29.85 -9.90
CA PHE A 208 14.14 29.33 -10.53
C PHE A 208 13.16 30.44 -10.89
N LYS A 209 12.62 30.38 -12.11
CA LYS A 209 11.59 31.33 -12.59
C LYS A 209 10.32 31.30 -11.75
N THR A 210 9.97 30.12 -11.23
CA THR A 210 8.79 29.92 -10.39
C THR A 210 9.10 28.97 -9.26
N LEU A 211 8.34 29.11 -8.16
CA LEU A 211 8.42 28.22 -7.01
C LEU A 211 8.00 26.79 -7.35
N ASN A 212 7.06 26.61 -8.29
CA ASN A 212 6.66 25.28 -8.74
C ASN A 212 7.80 24.56 -9.47
N ASN A 213 8.60 25.25 -10.28
CA ASN A 213 9.75 24.62 -10.93
C ASN A 213 10.80 24.17 -9.92
N PHE A 214 11.00 24.98 -8.88
CA PHE A 214 11.88 24.64 -7.77
C PHE A 214 11.37 23.35 -7.08
N TYR A 215 10.10 23.32 -6.66
CA TYR A 215 9.53 22.14 -6.01
C TYR A 215 9.52 20.89 -6.90
N ALA A 216 9.22 21.04 -8.19
CA ALA A 216 9.28 19.95 -9.16
C ALA A 216 10.69 19.36 -9.26
N THR A 217 11.70 20.22 -9.35
CA THR A 217 13.11 19.80 -9.44
C THR A 217 13.56 19.11 -8.16
N VAL A 218 13.27 19.71 -6.99
CA VAL A 218 13.65 19.10 -5.71
C VAL A 218 12.89 17.78 -5.47
N ALA A 219 11.62 17.70 -5.87
CA ALA A 219 10.84 16.45 -5.80
C ALA A 219 11.46 15.33 -6.64
N HIS A 220 12.02 15.64 -7.81
CA HIS A 220 12.74 14.69 -8.66
C HIS A 220 14.00 14.16 -7.96
N GLU A 221 14.82 15.05 -7.41
CA GLU A 221 16.04 14.64 -6.70
C GLU A 221 15.74 13.86 -5.41
N ILE A 222 14.70 14.26 -4.67
CA ILE A 222 14.19 13.51 -3.52
C ILE A 222 13.70 12.13 -3.97
N ALA A 223 13.00 12.04 -5.11
CA ALA A 223 12.56 10.77 -5.65
C ALA A 223 13.74 9.82 -5.92
N HIS A 224 14.85 10.30 -6.49
CA HIS A 224 16.08 9.51 -6.59
C HIS A 224 16.56 9.03 -5.21
N SER A 225 16.64 9.94 -4.22
CA SER A 225 17.12 9.60 -2.88
C SER A 225 16.33 8.47 -2.21
N THR A 226 15.02 8.35 -2.48
CA THR A 226 14.21 7.23 -1.94
C THR A 226 14.71 5.86 -2.37
N GLY A 227 15.48 5.75 -3.46
CA GLY A 227 16.03 4.49 -3.97
C GLY A 227 17.27 4.00 -3.22
N ALA A 228 17.83 4.81 -2.30
CA ALA A 228 19.02 4.47 -1.53
C ALA A 228 18.89 3.12 -0.79
N LYS A 229 20.03 2.49 -0.48
CA LYS A 229 20.10 1.14 0.10
C LYS A 229 19.36 1.01 1.44
N ASN A 230 19.37 2.07 2.25
CA ASN A 230 18.68 2.16 3.55
C ASN A 230 17.19 2.52 3.44
N ARG A 231 16.66 2.74 2.23
CA ARG A 231 15.27 3.14 1.96
C ARG A 231 14.57 2.09 1.09
N LEU A 232 14.18 2.43 -0.13
CA LEU A 232 13.52 1.48 -1.05
C LEU A 232 14.50 0.52 -1.74
N ASN A 233 15.81 0.75 -1.63
CA ASN A 233 16.86 -0.13 -2.13
C ASN A 233 16.62 -0.54 -3.61
N ARG A 234 16.38 0.46 -4.46
CA ARG A 234 16.06 0.24 -5.88
C ARG A 234 17.31 -0.20 -6.61
N LYS A 235 17.27 -1.40 -7.19
CA LYS A 235 18.37 -1.96 -8.00
C LYS A 235 18.82 -1.02 -9.12
N THR A 236 17.88 -0.29 -9.71
CA THR A 236 18.15 0.70 -10.78
C THR A 236 19.02 1.88 -10.33
N LEU A 237 19.12 2.13 -9.02
CA LEU A 237 19.99 3.15 -8.45
C LEU A 237 21.29 2.58 -7.87
N ILE A 238 21.21 1.40 -7.24
CA ILE A 238 22.33 0.83 -6.48
C ILE A 238 23.23 -0.11 -7.29
N GLU A 239 22.74 -0.68 -8.39
CA GLU A 239 23.50 -1.56 -9.26
C GLU A 239 23.99 -0.76 -10.48
N ASN A 240 25.23 -1.03 -10.90
CA ASN A 240 25.82 -0.46 -12.10
C ASN A 240 26.04 -1.60 -13.10
N ASP A 241 25.51 -1.49 -14.32
CA ASP A 241 25.71 -2.46 -15.41
C ASP A 241 26.94 -2.17 -16.27
N GLY A 242 27.76 -1.17 -15.90
CA GLY A 242 28.94 -0.77 -16.64
C GLY A 242 28.65 0.33 -17.66
N PHE A 243 29.12 0.17 -18.90
CA PHE A 243 28.88 1.13 -19.98
C PHE A 243 27.60 0.78 -20.74
N GLY A 244 26.59 1.65 -20.62
CA GLY A 244 25.33 1.55 -21.33
C GLY A 244 24.23 2.16 -20.48
N ASN A 245 23.83 3.40 -20.78
CA ASN A 245 22.90 4.24 -20.00
C ASN A 245 21.50 3.65 -19.72
N THR A 246 21.27 2.34 -19.87
CA THR A 246 19.98 1.67 -19.73
C THR A 246 19.53 1.60 -18.28
N ILE A 247 20.37 1.21 -17.32
CA ILE A 247 19.97 1.22 -15.89
C ILE A 247 19.67 2.65 -15.43
N TYR A 248 20.54 3.60 -15.78
CA TYR A 248 20.33 5.00 -15.45
C TYR A 248 19.03 5.56 -16.04
N ALA A 249 18.75 5.29 -17.33
CA ALA A 249 17.50 5.68 -17.96
C ALA A 249 16.26 5.09 -17.28
N LYS A 250 16.36 3.85 -16.78
CA LYS A 250 15.28 3.23 -16.02
C LYS A 250 15.05 3.94 -14.70
N GLU A 251 16.11 4.33 -13.98
CA GLU A 251 16.02 5.07 -12.72
C GLU A 251 15.44 6.47 -12.93
N GLU A 252 15.90 7.21 -13.93
CA GLU A 252 15.33 8.51 -14.32
C GLU A 252 13.82 8.40 -14.59
N LEU A 253 13.38 7.34 -15.27
CA LEU A 253 11.95 7.11 -15.49
C LEU A 253 11.18 6.91 -14.17
N ARG A 254 11.79 6.35 -13.11
CA ARG A 254 11.12 6.24 -11.79
C ARG A 254 11.04 7.59 -11.12
N ALA A 255 12.14 8.35 -11.12
CA ALA A 255 12.19 9.66 -10.50
C ALA A 255 11.18 10.62 -11.16
N GLU A 256 11.14 10.65 -12.49
CA GLU A 256 10.20 11.46 -13.26
C GLU A 256 8.73 11.07 -13.00
N LEU A 257 8.41 9.76 -12.99
CA LEU A 257 7.05 9.33 -12.67
C LEU A 257 6.68 9.64 -11.21
N THR A 258 7.65 9.62 -10.30
CA THR A 258 7.42 9.95 -8.88
C THR A 258 7.14 11.44 -8.73
N SER A 259 7.96 12.30 -9.33
CA SER A 259 7.76 13.75 -9.32
C SER A 259 6.44 14.13 -9.99
N MET A 260 6.07 13.46 -11.10
CA MET A 260 4.74 13.61 -11.72
C MET A 260 3.60 13.22 -10.78
N PHE A 261 3.70 12.07 -10.08
CA PHE A 261 2.65 11.64 -9.15
C PHE A 261 2.51 12.59 -7.95
N LEU A 262 3.63 13.11 -7.43
CA LEU A 262 3.62 14.15 -6.39
C LEU A 262 2.98 15.43 -6.92
N ALA A 263 3.40 15.91 -8.09
CA ALA A 263 2.86 17.12 -8.70
C ALA A 263 1.36 17.04 -8.93
N GLN A 264 0.87 15.90 -9.41
CA GLN A 264 -0.55 15.63 -9.55
C GLN A 264 -1.27 15.68 -8.19
N LYS A 265 -0.70 15.06 -7.15
CA LYS A 265 -1.36 14.95 -5.84
C LYS A 265 -1.41 16.28 -5.11
N TYR A 266 -0.34 17.06 -5.22
CA TYR A 266 -0.15 18.33 -4.52
C TYR A 266 -0.38 19.55 -5.41
N ASN A 267 -0.94 19.37 -6.61
CA ASN A 267 -1.28 20.47 -7.52
C ASN A 267 -0.09 21.37 -7.89
N ILE A 268 1.08 20.78 -8.13
CA ILE A 268 2.27 21.48 -8.61
C ILE A 268 2.16 21.57 -10.13
N ASN A 269 2.17 22.79 -10.67
CA ASN A 269 2.14 23.00 -12.10
C ASN A 269 3.55 23.12 -12.65
N PHE A 270 3.95 22.18 -13.49
CA PHE A 270 5.18 22.29 -14.27
C PHE A 270 5.07 23.43 -15.29
N ASP A 271 6.14 24.19 -15.49
CA ASP A 271 6.23 25.16 -16.57
C ASP A 271 6.97 24.61 -17.80
N LYS A 272 6.96 25.40 -18.88
CA LYS A 272 7.63 25.04 -20.14
C LYS A 272 9.13 24.76 -20.03
N ASN A 273 9.81 25.36 -19.08
CA ASN A 273 11.27 25.31 -18.95
C ASN A 273 11.73 24.07 -18.17
N HIS A 274 10.91 23.54 -17.26
CA HIS A 274 11.17 22.22 -16.65
C HIS A 274 11.31 21.15 -17.74
N TYR A 275 10.58 21.28 -18.84
CA TYR A 275 10.56 20.30 -19.93
C TYR A 275 11.84 20.27 -20.77
N GLU A 276 12.50 21.42 -20.99
CA GLU A 276 13.71 21.49 -21.82
C GLU A 276 14.92 20.80 -21.17
N ASN A 277 14.98 20.80 -19.84
CA ASN A 277 16.06 20.18 -19.08
C ASN A 277 16.02 18.64 -19.07
N HIS A 278 14.88 18.02 -19.44
CA HIS A 278 14.68 16.56 -19.39
C HIS A 278 14.57 15.91 -20.79
N VAL A 279 14.67 16.70 -21.88
CA VAL A 279 14.63 16.20 -23.27
C VAL A 279 15.74 15.18 -23.54
N ALA A 280 16.90 15.34 -22.91
CA ALA A 280 18.06 14.47 -23.07
C ALA A 280 17.76 12.99 -22.72
N TYR A 281 16.80 12.75 -21.81
CA TYR A 281 16.45 11.41 -21.35
C TYR A 281 15.36 10.74 -22.18
N LEU A 282 14.58 11.49 -22.97
CA LEU A 282 13.47 10.95 -23.75
C LEU A 282 13.87 9.81 -24.68
N GLN A 283 15.00 9.95 -25.38
CA GLN A 283 15.49 8.92 -26.29
C GLN A 283 15.90 7.65 -25.53
N SER A 284 16.50 7.81 -24.35
CA SER A 284 16.89 6.69 -23.50
C SER A 284 15.67 5.96 -22.91
N TRP A 285 14.60 6.69 -22.57
CA TRP A 285 13.34 6.10 -22.14
C TRP A 285 12.63 5.37 -23.27
N ILE A 286 12.54 5.98 -24.47
CA ILE A 286 11.97 5.31 -25.64
C ILE A 286 12.67 3.98 -25.89
N LYS A 287 14.02 3.97 -25.88
CA LYS A 287 14.80 2.75 -26.05
C LYS A 287 14.49 1.72 -24.96
N ALA A 288 14.54 2.12 -23.69
CA ALA A 288 14.24 1.20 -22.58
C ALA A 288 12.83 0.58 -22.66
N LEU A 289 11.85 1.36 -23.13
CA LEU A 289 10.46 0.92 -23.31
C LEU A 289 10.27 0.05 -24.56
N GLN A 290 11.04 0.28 -25.62
CA GLN A 290 11.06 -0.59 -26.82
C GLN A 290 11.70 -1.94 -26.51
N ASP A 291 12.79 -1.94 -25.74
CA ASP A 291 13.53 -3.15 -25.36
C ASP A 291 12.71 -4.02 -24.39
N ASP A 292 12.00 -3.43 -23.43
CA ASP A 292 11.07 -4.14 -22.56
C ASP A 292 9.80 -3.32 -22.23
N PRO A 293 8.66 -3.61 -22.85
CA PRO A 293 7.38 -2.95 -22.54
C PRO A 293 6.92 -3.07 -21.08
N ASN A 294 7.36 -4.11 -20.35
CA ASN A 294 7.03 -4.25 -18.93
C ASN A 294 7.79 -3.24 -18.04
N GLU A 295 8.77 -2.53 -18.60
CA GLU A 295 9.55 -1.52 -17.89
C GLU A 295 8.69 -0.36 -17.40
N LEU A 296 7.75 0.12 -18.21
CA LEU A 296 6.79 1.16 -17.81
C LEU A 296 5.97 0.74 -16.57
N PHE A 297 5.59 -0.53 -16.49
CA PHE A 297 4.78 -1.07 -15.40
C PHE A 297 5.58 -1.18 -14.10
N ARG A 298 6.85 -1.60 -14.20
CA ARG A 298 7.77 -1.60 -13.07
C ARG A 298 8.05 -0.18 -12.60
N ALA A 299 8.35 0.73 -13.53
CA ALA A 299 8.59 2.15 -13.25
C ALA A 299 7.42 2.78 -12.49
N ALA A 300 6.21 2.64 -13.03
CA ALA A 300 5.02 3.20 -12.40
C ALA A 300 4.72 2.58 -11.02
N SER A 301 5.01 1.29 -10.84
CA SER A 301 4.85 0.64 -9.53
C SER A 301 5.89 1.10 -8.51
N GLU A 302 7.14 1.31 -8.92
CA GLU A 302 8.21 1.79 -8.05
C GLU A 302 8.05 3.28 -7.72
N ALA A 303 7.63 4.07 -8.70
CA ALA A 303 7.32 5.48 -8.51
C ALA A 303 6.15 5.70 -7.54
N GLU A 304 5.10 4.88 -7.62
CA GLU A 304 4.01 4.92 -6.64
C GLU A 304 4.50 4.61 -5.22
N LYS A 305 5.43 3.66 -5.05
CA LYS A 305 6.04 3.35 -3.75
C LYS A 305 6.92 4.49 -3.26
N ALA A 306 7.70 5.12 -4.14
CA ALA A 306 8.53 6.28 -3.83
C ALA A 306 7.68 7.48 -3.39
N MET A 307 6.61 7.79 -4.12
CA MET A 307 5.65 8.81 -3.71
C MET A 307 5.10 8.50 -2.32
N GLN A 308 4.58 7.28 -2.10
CA GLN A 308 4.03 6.90 -0.78
C GLN A 308 5.07 6.96 0.34
N TYR A 309 6.33 6.62 0.07
CA TYR A 309 7.42 6.75 1.03
C TYR A 309 7.65 8.22 1.42
N ILE A 310 7.72 9.12 0.43
CA ILE A 310 7.87 10.56 0.64
C ILE A 310 6.67 11.11 1.44
N GLU A 311 5.46 10.70 1.07
CA GLU A 311 4.26 11.13 1.79
C GLU A 311 4.27 10.71 3.26
N THR A 312 4.64 9.45 3.55
CA THR A 312 4.66 8.93 4.92
C THR A 312 5.79 9.55 5.74
N ASN A 313 7.00 9.61 5.20
CA ASN A 313 8.19 9.95 5.99
C ASN A 313 8.58 11.43 5.94
N MET A 314 8.15 12.18 4.92
CA MET A 314 8.64 13.55 4.69
C MET A 314 7.53 14.60 4.72
N ILE A 315 6.31 14.27 4.26
CA ILE A 315 5.16 15.20 4.26
C ILE A 315 4.22 14.94 5.46
N GLY A 316 4.03 13.67 5.82
CA GLY A 316 3.03 13.20 6.78
C GLY A 316 3.36 13.37 8.26
N LEU A 317 4.57 13.81 8.60
CA LEU A 317 5.05 13.91 9.99
C LEU A 317 4.20 14.85 10.89
N LYS A 318 3.35 15.71 10.32
CA LYS A 318 2.38 16.53 11.08
C LYS A 318 0.97 15.95 11.18
N GLN A 319 0.58 14.97 10.35
CA GLN A 319 -0.79 14.43 10.36
C GLN A 319 -1.01 13.25 11.32
N GLU A 320 0.05 12.57 11.77
CA GLU A 320 -0.08 11.45 12.71
C GLU A 320 -0.53 11.85 14.12
N GLN A 321 -0.48 13.14 14.48
CA GLN A 321 -1.07 13.62 15.73
C GLN A 321 -2.57 13.98 15.63
N THR A 322 -3.23 13.90 14.46
CA THR A 322 -4.64 14.34 14.37
C THR A 322 -5.61 13.50 13.54
N LEU A 323 -5.22 12.47 12.80
CA LEU A 323 -6.20 11.66 12.05
C LEU A 323 -5.87 10.15 12.05
N SER A 324 -6.03 9.50 13.21
CA SER A 324 -6.23 8.06 13.25
C SER A 324 -7.64 7.75 12.72
N ASN A 325 -7.78 7.53 11.42
CA ASN A 325 -8.80 6.67 10.81
C ASN A 325 -8.64 6.74 9.29
N ASN A 326 -7.96 5.76 8.69
CA ASN A 326 -8.48 5.17 7.46
C ASN A 326 -7.92 3.76 7.22
N GLU A 327 -8.86 2.89 6.88
CA GLU A 327 -8.77 1.45 6.73
C GLU A 327 -8.05 1.05 5.44
N ASN A 328 -7.40 -0.12 5.49
CA ASN A 328 -6.93 -0.94 4.37
C ASN A 328 -5.79 -0.38 3.51
N LYS A 329 -4.61 -0.21 4.11
CA LYS A 329 -3.34 -0.53 3.42
C LYS A 329 -2.84 -1.86 3.97
N ILE A 330 -2.71 -2.87 3.11
CA ILE A 330 -2.00 -4.10 3.46
C ILE A 330 -0.54 -3.70 3.62
N ASP A 331 -0.11 -3.56 4.87
CA ASP A 331 1.27 -3.30 5.21
C ASP A 331 2.13 -4.49 4.79
N THR A 332 3.00 -4.27 3.80
CA THR A 332 3.92 -5.28 3.30
C THR A 332 5.03 -5.63 4.29
N ASN A 333 5.25 -4.82 5.34
CA ASN A 333 6.20 -5.12 6.41
C ASN A 333 5.65 -6.18 7.38
N LYS A 334 4.32 -6.23 7.60
CA LYS A 334 3.64 -7.31 8.36
C LYS A 334 3.71 -8.69 7.65
N LEU A 335 4.06 -8.76 6.35
CA LEU A 335 4.29 -10.02 5.63
C LEU A 335 5.66 -10.67 5.93
N THR A 336 6.57 -9.94 6.57
CA THR A 336 7.95 -10.41 6.82
C THR A 336 8.01 -11.42 7.97
N ILE A 337 7.12 -11.31 8.96
CA ILE A 337 7.02 -12.25 10.08
C ILE A 337 6.54 -13.64 9.59
N ILE A 338 5.70 -13.69 8.56
CA ILE A 338 5.20 -14.96 7.98
C ILE A 338 6.24 -15.57 7.02
N LYS A 339 7.01 -14.74 6.30
CA LYS A 339 7.97 -15.22 5.28
C LYS A 339 9.13 -16.03 5.84
N ASN A 340 9.53 -15.81 7.09
CA ASN A 340 10.68 -16.49 7.69
C ASN A 340 10.32 -17.66 8.61
N PHE A 341 9.04 -18.00 8.75
CA PHE A 341 8.65 -19.19 9.50
C PHE A 341 8.65 -20.42 8.60
N LYS A 342 9.79 -21.14 8.58
CA LYS A 342 9.83 -22.50 8.04
C LYS A 342 9.42 -23.48 9.15
N PRO A 343 8.29 -24.20 9.02
CA PRO A 343 8.00 -25.29 9.93
C PRO A 343 9.09 -26.34 9.74
N LYS A 344 9.91 -26.61 10.77
CA LYS A 344 10.58 -27.90 10.82
C LYS A 344 9.47 -28.95 10.88
N GLN A 345 9.40 -29.77 9.85
CA GLN A 345 8.56 -30.97 9.80
C GLN A 345 8.66 -31.68 11.15
N ASN A 346 7.58 -31.67 11.91
CA ASN A 346 7.26 -32.60 12.98
C ASN A 346 5.85 -32.23 13.44
N GLY A 347 4.86 -33.04 13.06
CA GLY A 347 3.41 -32.80 13.18
C GLY A 347 2.91 -32.47 14.59
N ILE A 348 3.07 -31.22 15.02
CA ILE A 348 2.53 -30.68 16.26
C ILE A 348 1.23 -29.94 15.94
N SER A 349 0.15 -30.29 16.65
CA SER A 349 -1.18 -29.68 16.42
C SER A 349 -1.24 -28.23 16.90
N THR A 350 -2.15 -27.43 16.33
CA THR A 350 -2.35 -26.02 16.68
C THR A 350 -2.57 -25.82 18.19
N THR A 351 -3.24 -26.78 18.85
CA THR A 351 -3.46 -26.80 20.29
C THR A 351 -2.14 -26.90 21.08
N GLN A 352 -1.20 -27.72 20.63
CA GLN A 352 0.12 -27.86 21.26
C GLN A 352 1.00 -26.62 21.04
N LEU A 353 0.79 -25.90 19.93
CA LEU A 353 1.48 -24.64 19.65
C LEU A 353 1.02 -23.51 20.60
N TYR A 354 -0.29 -23.37 20.80
CA TYR A 354 -0.84 -22.42 21.78
C TYR A 354 -0.44 -22.74 23.21
N LEU A 355 -0.38 -24.04 23.57
CA LEU A 355 0.10 -24.49 24.87
C LEU A 355 1.56 -24.08 25.11
N LYS A 356 2.41 -24.18 24.08
CA LYS A 356 3.83 -23.84 24.15
C LYS A 356 4.08 -22.33 24.23
N MET A 357 3.25 -21.53 23.56
CA MET A 357 3.26 -20.06 23.69
C MET A 357 2.84 -19.62 25.09
N ALA A 358 1.78 -20.23 25.65
CA ALA A 358 1.36 -19.98 27.02
C ALA A 358 2.45 -20.34 28.04
N GLN A 359 3.13 -21.48 27.88
CA GLN A 359 4.25 -21.92 28.72
C GLN A 359 5.47 -20.98 28.69
N ASN A 360 5.74 -20.34 27.54
CA ASN A 360 6.84 -19.39 27.41
C ASN A 360 6.51 -18.04 28.07
N LEU A 361 5.27 -17.55 27.91
CA LEU A 361 4.79 -16.35 28.60
C LEU A 361 4.79 -16.51 30.13
N LEU A 362 4.55 -17.74 30.62
CA LEU A 362 4.61 -18.09 32.05
C LEU A 362 6.05 -18.13 32.62
N LYS A 363 7.10 -18.24 31.79
CA LYS A 363 8.49 -18.17 32.26
C LYS A 363 8.97 -16.73 32.50
N GLU A 364 8.29 -15.74 31.93
CA GLU A 364 8.71 -14.34 31.92
C GLU A 364 8.07 -13.50 33.04
N HIS A 365 7.01 -14.01 33.69
CA HIS A 365 6.26 -13.30 34.72
C HIS A 365 5.97 -14.21 35.93
N ASP A 366 6.61 -13.92 37.07
CA ASP A 366 6.48 -14.69 38.31
C ASP A 366 5.01 -14.74 38.83
N ASP A 367 4.51 -15.98 38.97
CA ASP A 367 3.50 -16.59 39.85
C ASP A 367 2.15 -15.91 40.21
N ILE A 368 1.92 -14.64 39.89
CA ILE A 368 0.73 -13.92 40.38
C ILE A 368 -0.55 -14.38 39.66
N TRP A 369 -0.48 -14.69 38.37
CA TRP A 369 -1.66 -15.04 37.57
C TRP A 369 -2.09 -16.50 37.67
N GLN A 370 -1.21 -17.38 38.14
CA GLN A 370 -1.45 -18.83 38.13
C GLN A 370 -2.48 -19.25 39.17
N GLN A 371 -2.42 -18.65 40.37
CA GLN A 371 -3.41 -18.92 41.42
C GLN A 371 -4.81 -18.41 41.04
N ASP A 372 -4.89 -17.25 40.39
CA ASP A 372 -6.17 -16.66 39.97
C ASP A 372 -6.81 -17.43 38.82
N PHE A 373 -6.00 -17.92 37.87
CA PHE A 373 -6.49 -18.78 36.78
C PHE A 373 -7.08 -20.09 37.30
N ASN A 374 -6.37 -20.77 38.18
CA ASN A 374 -6.82 -22.03 38.77
C ASN A 374 -8.07 -21.84 39.64
N LYS A 375 -8.13 -20.77 40.45
CA LYS A 375 -9.34 -20.42 41.24
C LYS A 375 -10.55 -20.18 40.34
N LYS A 376 -10.37 -19.51 39.19
CA LYS A 376 -11.45 -19.20 38.26
C LYS A 376 -12.01 -20.44 37.56
N ILE A 377 -11.15 -21.36 37.13
CA ILE A 377 -11.58 -22.65 36.55
C ILE A 377 -12.33 -23.49 37.58
N VAL A 378 -11.81 -23.60 38.81
CA VAL A 378 -12.49 -24.34 39.89
C VAL A 378 -13.88 -23.74 40.14
N SER A 379 -13.98 -22.43 40.30
CA SER A 379 -15.25 -21.73 40.55
C SER A 379 -16.27 -21.94 39.42
N GLU A 380 -15.85 -21.82 38.16
CA GLU A 380 -16.75 -22.03 37.02
C GLU A 380 -17.26 -23.46 36.93
N LEU A 381 -16.38 -24.45 37.13
CA LEU A 381 -16.77 -25.85 37.00
C LEU A 381 -17.63 -26.32 38.19
N GLN A 382 -17.39 -25.78 39.39
CA GLN A 382 -18.27 -25.99 40.54
C GLN A 382 -19.66 -25.37 40.31
N ASN A 383 -19.73 -24.14 39.78
CA ASN A 383 -21.00 -23.50 39.44
C ASN A 383 -21.78 -24.26 38.36
N LYS A 384 -21.08 -25.02 37.50
CA LYS A 384 -21.66 -25.93 36.50
C LYS A 384 -21.96 -27.33 37.06
N GLY A 385 -21.86 -27.54 38.37
CA GLY A 385 -22.22 -28.78 39.06
C GLY A 385 -21.29 -29.97 38.80
N LYS A 386 -20.06 -29.73 38.33
CA LYS A 386 -19.08 -30.80 38.08
C LYS A 386 -18.51 -31.32 39.40
N ASN A 387 -18.33 -32.64 39.48
CA ASN A 387 -17.78 -33.26 40.68
C ASN A 387 -16.28 -32.97 40.81
N VAL A 388 -15.76 -33.16 42.03
CA VAL A 388 -14.36 -32.83 42.36
C VAL A 388 -13.36 -33.62 41.51
N PHE A 389 -13.70 -34.82 41.07
CA PHE A 389 -12.83 -35.64 40.24
C PHE A 389 -12.66 -35.03 38.84
N ASP A 390 -13.76 -34.64 38.20
CA ASP A 390 -13.74 -34.03 36.86
C ASP A 390 -13.03 -32.67 36.85
N ILE A 391 -13.18 -31.90 37.93
CA ILE A 391 -12.49 -30.61 38.10
C ILE A 391 -10.98 -30.83 38.22
N LYS A 392 -10.55 -31.83 38.99
CA LYS A 392 -9.12 -32.18 39.12
C LYS A 392 -8.54 -32.63 37.79
N GLN A 393 -9.25 -33.45 37.02
CA GLN A 393 -8.81 -33.88 35.69
C GLN A 393 -8.72 -32.73 34.69
N ALA A 394 -9.67 -31.79 34.72
CA ALA A 394 -9.61 -30.60 33.87
C ALA A 394 -8.41 -29.70 34.20
N ILE A 395 -8.09 -29.51 35.49
CA ILE A 395 -6.92 -28.74 35.92
C ILE A 395 -5.63 -29.47 35.50
N ILE A 396 -5.52 -30.78 35.74
CA ILE A 396 -4.33 -31.56 35.34
C ILE A 396 -4.10 -31.51 33.82
N LYS A 397 -5.19 -31.54 33.04
CA LYS A 397 -5.12 -31.62 31.57
C LYS A 397 -4.91 -30.27 30.89
N TYR A 398 -5.46 -29.20 31.45
CA TYR A 398 -5.54 -27.91 30.78
C TYR A 398 -4.91 -26.76 31.57
N SER A 399 -4.52 -26.96 32.83
CA SER A 399 -3.74 -25.96 33.55
C SER A 399 -2.34 -25.91 32.94
N PRO A 400 -1.83 -24.72 32.59
CA PRO A 400 -0.56 -24.59 31.91
C PRO A 400 0.67 -24.90 32.80
N VAL A 401 0.47 -25.11 34.11
CA VAL A 401 1.48 -25.56 35.09
C VAL A 401 0.89 -26.61 36.04
N ASN A 402 1.67 -27.61 36.44
CA ASN A 402 1.23 -28.65 37.38
C ASN A 402 0.94 -28.04 38.77
N MET A 403 -0.31 -28.15 39.22
CA MET A 403 -0.71 -27.76 40.57
C MET A 403 -0.10 -28.76 41.60
N PRO A 404 0.54 -28.30 42.68
CA PRO A 404 1.08 -29.17 43.72
C PRO A 404 0.00 -30.08 44.32
N THR A 405 0.36 -31.32 44.66
CA THR A 405 -0.59 -32.34 45.12
C THR A 405 -1.35 -31.92 46.39
N GLU A 406 -0.73 -31.11 47.25
CA GLU A 406 -1.38 -30.57 48.47
C GLU A 406 -2.45 -29.51 48.17
N GLU A 407 -2.27 -28.66 47.15
CA GLU A 407 -3.30 -27.71 46.72
C GLU A 407 -4.49 -28.43 46.06
N LEU A 408 -4.22 -29.45 45.25
CA LEU A 408 -5.24 -30.34 44.69
C LEU A 408 -6.04 -31.06 45.79
N LYS A 409 -5.42 -31.40 46.93
CA LYS A 409 -6.13 -31.98 48.09
C LYS A 409 -7.03 -30.95 48.78
N ASN A 410 -6.62 -29.68 48.87
CA ASN A 410 -7.40 -28.62 49.52
C ASN A 410 -8.69 -28.21 48.79
N ILE A 411 -8.76 -28.42 47.46
CA ILE A 411 -10.01 -28.23 46.69
C ILE A 411 -11.17 -29.09 47.24
N THR A 412 -10.85 -30.21 47.90
CA THR A 412 -11.83 -31.14 48.51
C THR A 412 -12.47 -30.59 49.79
N LYS A 413 -11.84 -29.65 50.51
CA LYS A 413 -12.37 -29.06 51.77
C LYS A 413 -13.39 -27.95 51.55
N LEU A 414 -13.38 -27.28 50.39
CA LEU A 414 -14.35 -26.24 50.04
C LEU A 414 -15.71 -26.80 49.58
N SER A 415 -15.79 -28.08 49.19
CA SER A 415 -17.02 -28.72 48.73
C SER A 415 -17.83 -29.43 49.83
N GLN A 416 -17.36 -29.50 51.08
CA GLN A 416 -18.07 -30.15 52.19
C GLN A 416 -18.89 -29.18 53.09
N ASN A 417 -18.69 -27.85 52.99
CA ASN A 417 -19.44 -26.88 53.82
C ASN A 417 -20.77 -26.39 53.20
N LYS A 418 -21.22 -26.95 52.08
CA LYS A 418 -22.57 -26.70 51.53
C LYS A 418 -23.57 -27.83 51.78
N SER A 419 -23.20 -28.86 52.55
CA SER A 419 -24.13 -29.92 52.98
C SER A 419 -24.62 -29.77 54.44
N LEU A 420 -24.44 -28.63 55.08
CA LEU A 420 -24.90 -28.36 56.46
C LEU A 420 -25.57 -26.98 56.61
N SER A 421 -26.57 -26.70 55.79
CA SER A 421 -27.76 -25.94 56.23
C SER A 421 -28.90 -26.34 55.32
N ARG A 422 -29.92 -26.98 55.92
CA ARG A 422 -31.09 -27.58 55.29
C ARG A 422 -31.79 -26.69 54.25
#